data_AF-A0A355UZU4-F1
#
_entry.id   AF-A0A355UZU4-F1
#
_cell.length_a   1.000
_cell.length_b   1.000
_cell.length_c   1.000
_cell.angle_alpha   90.00
_cell.angle_beta   90.00
_cell.angle_gamma   90.00
#
_symmetry.space_group_name_H-M   'P 1'
#
loop_
_entity.id
_entity.type
_entity.pdbx_description
1 polymer ?
#
loop_
_entity_poly.entity_id
_entity_poly.type
_entity_poly.pdbx_seq_one_letter_code
_entity_poly.pdbx_strand_id
1 'polypeptide(L)'
;ETGCTCKKYQYLGKLYPSPGYVDEIIHLYLAQELEFSEQHLDDDEFLDIIKIPLEKAVEMVMSGEIYDSKTQVCILKTYISMKKGSY
;
A
#
# COMPACT_ATOMS: atom_id res chain seq x y z
N GLU A 1 -6.17 -12.00 -2.64
CA GLU A 1 -4.90 -11.42 -2.10
C GLU A 1 -4.62 -11.70 -0.61
N THR A 2 -4.90 -10.84 0.39
CA THR A 2 -4.32 -10.98 1.75
C THR A 2 -5.22 -11.63 2.82
N GLY A 3 -6.48 -11.91 2.51
CA GLY A 3 -7.44 -12.43 3.50
C GLY A 3 -7.73 -11.46 4.66
N CYS A 4 -7.53 -10.15 4.50
CA CYS A 4 -7.86 -9.17 5.54
C CYS A 4 -8.99 -8.23 5.11
N THR A 5 -9.88 -7.92 6.04
CA THR A 5 -10.86 -6.83 5.95
C THR A 5 -10.42 -5.68 6.86
N CYS A 6 -11.03 -4.51 6.70
CA CYS A 6 -10.75 -3.38 7.58
C CYS A 6 -12.02 -2.58 7.87
N LYS A 7 -12.08 -1.95 9.05
CA LYS A 7 -13.23 -1.11 9.44
C LYS A 7 -13.11 0.33 8.97
N LYS A 8 -11.89 0.78 8.68
CA LYS A 8 -11.62 2.16 8.30
C LYS A 8 -10.72 2.22 7.08
N TYR A 9 -11.29 2.75 6.00
CA TYR A 9 -10.54 3.13 4.82
C TYR A 9 -10.28 4.62 4.82
N GLN A 10 -9.05 4.98 4.47
CA GLN A 10 -8.69 6.36 4.23
C GLN A 10 -8.14 6.53 2.84
N TYR A 11 -8.70 7.48 2.11
CA TYR A 11 -8.19 7.86 0.81
C TYR A 11 -6.89 8.66 0.91
N LEU A 12 -5.87 8.21 0.17
CA LEU A 12 -4.55 8.84 0.07
C LEU A 12 -4.35 9.59 -1.26
N GLY A 13 -5.36 9.60 -2.13
CA GLY A 13 -5.32 10.28 -3.43
C GLY A 13 -5.08 9.33 -4.61
N LYS A 14 -4.91 9.94 -5.79
CA LYS A 14 -4.65 9.25 -7.05
C LYS A 14 -3.15 9.12 -7.31
N LEU A 15 -2.78 8.10 -8.06
CA LEU A 15 -1.47 7.92 -8.68
C LEU A 15 -1.67 7.63 -10.17
N TYR A 16 -0.91 8.32 -11.00
CA TYR A 16 -0.80 8.07 -12.43
C TYR A 16 0.53 7.35 -12.65
N PRO A 17 0.53 6.02 -12.87
CA PRO A 17 1.78 5.25 -12.90
C PRO A 17 2.64 5.60 -14.12
N SER A 18 2.02 5.88 -15.28
CA SER A 18 2.73 6.28 -16.50
C SER A 18 1.84 7.17 -17.39
N PRO A 19 1.65 8.46 -17.02
CA PRO A 19 0.71 9.36 -17.70
C PRO A 19 1.10 9.70 -19.14
N GLY A 20 2.32 9.37 -19.57
CA GLY A 20 2.76 9.54 -20.95
C GLY A 20 2.36 8.40 -21.88
N TYR A 21 1.78 7.31 -21.36
CA TYR A 21 1.51 6.10 -22.15
C TYR A 21 0.19 5.41 -21.82
N VAL A 22 -0.25 5.44 -20.55
CA VAL A 22 -1.50 4.80 -20.12
C VAL A 22 -2.41 5.81 -19.41
N ASP A 23 -3.71 5.65 -19.64
CA ASP A 23 -4.77 6.41 -18.95
C ASP A 23 -5.14 5.79 -17.59
N GLU A 24 -4.34 4.84 -17.09
CA GLU A 24 -4.57 4.18 -15.82
C GLU A 24 -4.50 5.18 -14.65
N ILE A 25 -5.47 5.08 -13.75
CA ILE A 25 -5.52 5.83 -12.51
C ILE A 25 -5.62 4.85 -11.35
N ILE A 26 -4.59 4.82 -10.52
CA ILE A 26 -4.56 4.00 -9.31
C ILE A 26 -5.04 4.85 -8.14
N HIS A 27 -6.07 4.38 -7.44
CA HIS A 27 -6.61 5.01 -6.24
C HIS A 27 -5.98 4.39 -5.00
N LEU A 28 -5.29 5.20 -4.20
CA LEU A 28 -4.54 4.73 -3.04
C LEU A 28 -5.39 4.87 -1.77
N TYR A 29 -5.37 3.85 -0.93
CA TYR A 29 -6.06 3.82 0.36
C TYR A 29 -5.17 3.27 1.47
N LEU A 30 -5.32 3.81 2.68
CA LEU A 30 -4.82 3.24 3.93
C LEU A 30 -5.97 2.48 4.61
N ALA A 31 -5.78 1.18 4.80
CA ALA A 31 -6.68 0.33 5.57
C ALA A 31 -6.23 0.30 7.04
N GLN A 32 -7.15 0.56 7.97
CA GLN A 32 -6.91 0.57 9.41
C GLN A 32 -7.95 -0.30 10.12
N GLU A 33 -7.63 -0.71 11.35
CA GLU A 33 -8.47 -1.62 12.13
C GLU A 33 -8.72 -2.93 11.35
N LEU A 34 -7.61 -3.57 11.00
CA LEU A 34 -7.62 -4.79 10.19
C LEU A 34 -8.17 -5.97 10.99
N GLU A 35 -9.04 -6.75 10.35
CA GLU A 35 -9.46 -8.07 10.80
C GLU A 35 -8.96 -9.10 9.79
N PHE A 36 -8.24 -10.11 10.27
CA PHE A 36 -7.66 -11.15 9.42
C PHE A 36 -8.58 -12.37 9.40
N SER A 37 -8.91 -12.85 8.21
CA SER A 37 -9.61 -14.09 7.92
C SER A 37 -8.73 -15.01 7.06
N GLU A 38 -9.27 -16.14 6.63
CA GLU A 38 -8.56 -17.04 5.71
C GLU A 38 -8.29 -16.36 4.36
N GLN A 39 -7.10 -16.64 3.80
CA GLN A 39 -6.68 -16.16 2.51
C GLN A 39 -7.32 -17.01 1.42
N HIS A 40 -8.05 -16.37 0.51
CA HIS A 40 -8.51 -16.97 -0.73
C HIS A 40 -7.75 -16.31 -1.88
N LEU A 41 -6.88 -17.09 -2.51
CA LEU A 41 -6.19 -16.74 -3.76
C LEU A 41 -6.91 -17.41 -4.92
N ASP A 42 -6.94 -16.77 -6.08
CA ASP A 42 -7.35 -17.43 -7.32
C ASP A 42 -6.29 -18.47 -7.72
N ASP A 43 -6.67 -19.47 -8.51
CA ASP A 43 -5.82 -20.63 -8.84
C ASP A 43 -4.46 -20.27 -9.49
N ASP A 44 -4.35 -19.07 -10.08
CA ASP A 44 -3.15 -18.56 -10.76
C ASP A 44 -2.37 -17.49 -9.93
N GLU A 45 -2.77 -17.18 -8.70
CA GLU A 45 -2.09 -16.22 -7.82
C GLU A 45 -1.13 -16.90 -6.83
N PHE A 46 0.17 -16.60 -6.95
CA PHE A 46 1.18 -16.95 -5.94
C PHE A 46 1.58 -15.70 -5.16
N LEU A 47 1.12 -15.59 -3.91
CA LEU A 47 1.35 -14.41 -3.05
C LEU A 47 1.77 -14.81 -1.63
N ASP A 48 2.91 -14.27 -1.17
CA ASP A 48 3.37 -14.37 0.21
C ASP A 48 2.96 -13.13 1.03
N ILE A 49 2.39 -13.34 2.21
CA ILE A 49 2.06 -12.25 3.15
C ILE A 49 3.23 -12.02 4.10
N ILE A 50 3.82 -10.82 4.03
CA ILE A 50 4.85 -10.37 4.97
C ILE A 50 4.38 -9.13 5.74
N LYS A 51 4.83 -9.00 6.99
CA LYS A 51 4.59 -7.81 7.83
C LYS A 51 5.90 -7.07 7.99
N ILE A 52 5.92 -5.81 7.57
CA ILE A 52 7.09 -4.93 7.66
C ILE A 52 6.71 -3.70 8.50
N PRO A 53 7.52 -3.31 9.51
CA PRO A 53 7.32 -2.04 10.21
C PRO A 53 7.34 -0.86 9.24
N LEU A 54 6.47 0.13 9.43
CA LEU A 54 6.33 1.24 8.49
C LEU A 54 7.65 2.00 8.30
N GLU A 55 8.41 2.23 9.37
CA GLU A 55 9.72 2.86 9.34
C GLU A 55 10.69 2.08 8.46
N LYS A 56 10.67 0.74 8.57
CA LYS A 56 11.52 -0.12 7.76
C LYS A 56 11.11 -0.10 6.29
N ALA A 57 9.81 -0.09 6.02
CA ALA A 57 9.30 0.04 4.66
C ALA A 57 9.72 1.38 4.02
N VAL A 58 9.74 2.46 4.80
CA VAL A 58 10.28 3.75 4.35
C VAL A 58 11.77 3.65 4.02
N GLU A 59 12.58 3.01 4.87
CA GLU A 59 14.00 2.77 4.57
C GLU A 59 14.19 1.99 3.26
N MET A 60 13.39 0.95 3.02
CA MET A 60 13.45 0.13 1.81
C MET A 60 13.05 0.92 0.54
N VAL A 61 12.11 1.87 0.66
CA VAL A 61 11.81 2.82 -0.41
C VAL A 61 13.01 3.73 -0.67
N MET A 62 13.61 4.28 0.39
CA MET A 62 14.75 5.20 0.26
C MET A 62 16.03 4.53 -0.24
N SER A 63 16.23 3.24 0.03
CA SER A 63 17.36 2.46 -0.47
C SER A 63 17.16 1.94 -1.90
N GLY A 64 15.95 2.02 -2.45
CA GLY A 64 15.61 1.49 -3.77
C GLY A 64 15.31 -0.02 -3.80
N GLU A 65 15.20 -0.67 -2.64
CA GLU A 65 14.80 -2.08 -2.55
C GLU A 65 13.33 -2.29 -2.98
N ILE A 66 12.46 -1.35 -2.60
CA ILE A 66 11.11 -1.26 -3.15
C ILE A 66 11.13 -0.28 -4.32
N TYR A 67 10.88 -0.76 -5.54
CA TYR A 67 10.91 0.05 -6.77
C TYR A 67 9.53 0.27 -7.41
N ASP A 68 8.49 -0.45 -6.98
CA ASP A 68 7.15 -0.29 -7.50
C ASP A 68 6.51 1.03 -7.04
N SER A 69 6.10 1.87 -8.01
CA SER A 69 5.70 3.26 -7.75
C SER A 69 4.47 3.39 -6.84
N LYS A 70 3.44 2.55 -7.05
CA LYS A 70 2.24 2.54 -6.19
C LYS A 70 2.58 2.17 -4.75
N THR A 71 3.48 1.21 -4.58
CA THR A 71 3.94 0.79 -3.25
C THR A 71 4.74 1.90 -2.56
N GLN A 72 5.73 2.50 -3.26
CA GLN A 72 6.52 3.61 -2.73
C GLN A 72 5.65 4.80 -2.31
N VAL A 73 4.75 5.25 -3.20
CA VAL A 73 3.89 6.42 -2.94
C VAL A 73 2.94 6.15 -1.78
N CYS A 74 2.37 4.95 -1.68
CA CYS A 74 1.46 4.60 -0.60
C CYS A 74 2.17 4.60 0.77
N ILE A 75 3.37 4.00 0.85
CA ILE A 75 4.21 3.98 2.07
C ILE A 75 4.55 5.41 2.50
N LEU A 76 5.10 6.22 1.59
CA LEU A 76 5.57 7.56 1.93
C LEU A 76 4.43 8.51 2.30
N LYS A 77 3.29 8.44 1.59
CA LYS A 77 2.09 9.21 1.95
C LYS A 77 1.64 8.84 3.35
N THR A 78 1.49 7.54 3.64
CA THR A 78 1.09 7.03 4.97
C THR A 78 2.03 7.52 6.06
N TYR A 79 3.35 7.41 5.86
CA TYR A 79 4.35 7.83 6.85
C TYR A 79 4.28 9.33 7.18
N ILE A 80 4.22 10.18 6.15
CA ILE A 80 4.12 11.65 6.34
C ILE A 80 2.80 11.99 7.02
N SER A 81 1.73 11.34 6.60
CA SER A 81 0.39 11.44 7.19
C SER A 81 0.43 11.19 8.70
N MET A 82 0.98 10.05 9.14
CA MET A 82 1.08 9.69 10.56
C MET A 82 1.95 10.67 11.35
N LYS A 83 3.06 11.14 10.78
CA LYS A 83 3.93 12.14 11.43
C LYS A 83 3.29 13.50 11.65
N LYS A 84 2.39 13.92 10.77
CA LYS A 84 1.70 15.21 10.87
C LYS A 84 0.57 15.19 11.91
N GLY A 85 0.33 14.08 12.60
CA GLY A 85 -0.79 13.93 13.53
C GLY A 85 -2.14 14.16 12.84
N SER A 86 -2.20 13.95 11.52
CA SER A 86 -3.47 14.01 10.79
C SER A 86 -4.34 12.76 11.04
N TYR A 87 -3.97 11.98 12.08
CA TYR A 87 -4.50 10.67 12.52
C TYR A 87 -4.35 10.53 14.02
#